data_AF-A0A835BU77-F1
#
_entry.id   AF-A0A835BU77-F1
#
_cell.length_a   1.000
_cell.length_b   1.000
_cell.length_c   1.000
_cell.angle_alpha   90.00
_cell.angle_beta   90.00
_cell.angle_gamma   90.00
#
_symmetry.space_group_name_H-M   'P 1'
#
loop_
_entity.id
_entity.type
_entity.pdbx_description
1 polymer ?
#
loop_
_entity_poly.entity_id
_entity_poly.type
_entity_poly.pdbx_seq_one_letter_code
_entity_poly.pdbx_strand_id
1 'polypeptide(L)'
;MALYADLDALRASAADVRIVTSDGQSIAAHSYVLASASPVLEKMIDRAWRGGGGGCTIRVLGVPSDAVLAFLHLLYASRVEEDVVAAHGPQLLALAHAYRVGWLKRAAEAAVAARLTPDRAADMLKLAGLLDAPRLRAACARLAAKDLAAVEASDGWRFARRHDPALEMELLQMVEDAARRRARWAKERASQEAYGQLADAMDSLDRIFASGDTAAEVPSSTSTTECEQGLRLLMRHFATCARRAAPGGCARCRRLLQLFRLHASVCDRPEHEHDQPCRVPLCSNFKARMQAEKADKTWRLLVKKVTRARAMAGLADRRVPEIVAMSWARYNSSSKWAKLR
;
A
#
# COMPACT_ATOMS: atom_id res chain seq x y z
N MET A 1 -16.73 -10.48 37.18
CA MET A 1 -17.97 -10.03 36.50
C MET A 1 -18.07 -10.79 35.19
N ALA A 2 -19.07 -11.67 35.08
CA ALA A 2 -19.25 -12.56 33.94
C ALA A 2 -19.65 -11.77 32.69
N LEU A 3 -18.77 -11.69 31.70
CA LEU A 3 -19.00 -11.01 30.43
C LEU A 3 -19.48 -11.94 29.30
N TYR A 4 -19.63 -13.23 29.59
CA TYR A 4 -19.98 -14.23 28.57
C TYR A 4 -21.27 -14.95 29.00
N ALA A 5 -22.19 -15.10 28.04
CA ALA A 5 -23.42 -15.84 28.25
C ALA A 5 -23.12 -17.30 28.61
N ASP A 6 -23.98 -17.90 29.42
CA ASP A 6 -23.93 -19.34 29.68
C ASP A 6 -24.03 -20.08 28.34
N LEU A 7 -22.97 -20.78 27.94
CA LEU A 7 -22.89 -21.46 26.65
C LEU A 7 -23.95 -22.57 26.55
N ASP A 8 -24.36 -23.13 27.69
CA ASP A 8 -25.44 -24.12 27.77
C ASP A 8 -26.80 -23.46 27.51
N ALA A 9 -27.00 -22.22 27.97
CA ALA A 9 -28.23 -21.46 27.67
C ALA A 9 -28.33 -21.01 26.20
N LEU A 10 -27.22 -21.00 25.46
CA LEU A 10 -27.23 -20.62 24.05
C LEU A 10 -27.87 -21.70 23.15
N ARG A 11 -28.06 -22.94 23.63
CA ARG A 11 -28.58 -24.05 22.82
C ARG A 11 -29.53 -24.95 23.63
N ALA A 12 -30.52 -25.52 22.95
CA ALA A 12 -31.51 -26.39 23.58
C ALA A 12 -31.02 -27.84 23.82
N SER A 13 -29.93 -28.24 23.16
CA SER A 13 -29.30 -29.56 23.34
C SER A 13 -28.48 -29.60 24.62
N ALA A 14 -28.33 -30.77 25.24
CA ALA A 14 -27.37 -30.95 26.32
C ALA A 14 -25.93 -30.88 25.78
N ALA A 15 -25.03 -30.30 26.55
CA ALA A 15 -23.60 -30.31 26.25
C ALA A 15 -23.04 -31.74 26.28
N ASP A 16 -22.32 -32.10 25.22
CA ASP A 16 -21.74 -33.43 24.98
C ASP A 16 -20.20 -33.42 24.95
N VAL A 17 -19.58 -32.25 25.12
CA VAL A 17 -18.14 -32.03 25.21
C VAL A 17 -17.80 -31.22 26.47
N ARG A 18 -16.69 -31.58 27.13
CA ARG A 18 -16.09 -30.76 28.20
C ARG A 18 -14.74 -30.21 27.79
N ILE A 19 -14.55 -28.91 27.99
CA ILE A 19 -13.28 -28.22 27.75
C ILE A 19 -12.61 -27.96 29.10
N VAL A 20 -11.40 -28.47 29.26
CA VAL A 20 -10.59 -28.29 30.48
C VAL A 20 -9.51 -27.26 30.24
N THR A 21 -9.50 -26.20 31.04
CA THR A 21 -8.54 -25.08 30.97
C THR A 21 -7.33 -25.30 31.88
N SER A 22 -6.34 -24.41 31.79
CA SER A 22 -5.06 -24.53 32.51
C SER A 22 -5.19 -24.53 34.04
N ASP A 23 -6.23 -23.88 34.57
CA ASP A 23 -6.56 -23.81 36.01
C ASP A 23 -7.45 -24.98 36.48
N GLY A 24 -7.75 -25.94 35.60
CA GLY A 24 -8.60 -27.09 35.91
C GLY A 24 -10.10 -26.80 35.84
N GLN A 25 -10.53 -25.59 35.44
CA GLN A 25 -11.94 -25.33 35.19
C GLN A 25 -12.44 -26.18 34.02
N SER A 26 -13.69 -26.62 34.11
CA SER A 26 -14.38 -27.40 33.10
C SER A 26 -15.53 -26.59 32.53
N ILE A 27 -15.49 -26.33 31.23
CA ILE A 27 -16.52 -25.59 30.49
C ILE A 27 -17.33 -26.59 29.66
N ALA A 28 -18.64 -26.60 29.85
CA ALA A 28 -19.56 -27.40 29.04
C ALA A 28 -19.67 -26.80 27.62
N ALA A 29 -19.68 -27.68 26.61
CA ALA A 29 -19.75 -27.25 25.21
C ALA A 29 -20.42 -28.29 24.31
N HIS A 30 -20.73 -27.86 23.08
CA HIS A 30 -21.45 -28.64 22.08
C HIS A 30 -20.52 -29.06 20.94
N SER A 31 -20.39 -30.36 20.71
CA SER A 31 -19.53 -30.95 19.68
C SER A 31 -19.80 -30.35 18.30
N TYR A 32 -21.07 -30.23 17.90
CA TYR A 32 -21.44 -29.76 16.57
C TYR A 32 -21.04 -28.29 16.33
N VAL A 33 -21.07 -27.44 17.37
CA VAL A 33 -20.61 -26.04 17.27
C VAL A 33 -19.10 -26.00 17.08
N LEU A 34 -18.37 -26.76 17.90
CA LEU A 34 -16.91 -26.79 17.85
C LEU A 34 -16.39 -27.41 16.54
N ALA A 35 -16.98 -28.53 16.12
CA ALA A 35 -16.63 -29.25 14.90
C ALA A 35 -16.90 -28.41 13.65
N SER A 36 -18.06 -27.74 13.58
CA SER A 36 -18.38 -26.85 12.45
C SER A 36 -17.48 -25.60 12.40
N ALA A 37 -17.02 -25.10 13.55
CA ALA A 37 -16.18 -23.92 13.62
C ALA A 37 -14.68 -24.20 13.40
N SER A 38 -14.21 -25.41 13.68
CA SER A 38 -12.79 -25.76 13.64
C SER A 38 -12.55 -27.20 13.13
N PRO A 39 -11.79 -27.38 12.04
CA PRO A 39 -11.40 -28.70 11.56
C PRO A 39 -10.41 -29.42 12.50
N VAL A 40 -9.79 -28.70 13.45
CA VAL A 40 -8.93 -29.29 14.47
C VAL A 40 -9.80 -29.86 15.59
N LEU A 41 -10.78 -29.08 16.07
CA LEU A 41 -11.71 -29.54 17.10
C LEU A 41 -12.55 -30.72 16.59
N GLU A 42 -13.05 -30.67 15.35
CA GLU A 42 -13.74 -31.79 14.70
C GLU A 42 -12.93 -33.09 14.80
N LYS A 43 -11.66 -33.06 14.34
CA LYS A 43 -10.78 -34.23 14.42
C LYS A 43 -10.48 -34.69 15.83
N MET A 44 -10.42 -33.76 16.80
CA MET A 44 -10.22 -34.11 18.21
C MET A 44 -11.44 -34.82 18.78
N ILE A 45 -12.64 -34.34 18.46
CA ILE A 45 -13.92 -34.93 18.86
C ILE A 45 -14.07 -36.33 18.24
N ASP A 46 -13.85 -36.46 16.94
CA ASP A 46 -13.92 -37.75 16.23
C ASP A 46 -12.98 -38.81 16.79
N ARG A 47 -11.80 -38.39 17.27
CA ARG A 47 -10.83 -39.29 17.91
C ARG A 47 -11.27 -39.68 19.31
N ALA A 48 -11.79 -38.73 20.09
CA ALA A 48 -12.28 -38.97 21.43
C ALA A 48 -13.41 -40.01 21.43
N TRP A 49 -14.38 -39.88 20.52
CA TRP A 49 -15.50 -40.80 20.42
C TRP A 49 -15.12 -42.21 19.94
N ARG A 50 -14.12 -42.33 19.04
CA ARG A 50 -13.61 -43.63 18.62
C ARG A 50 -12.84 -44.38 19.71
N GLY A 51 -12.36 -43.68 20.73
CA GLY A 51 -11.59 -44.24 21.84
C GLY A 51 -12.40 -45.02 22.88
N GLY A 52 -13.73 -45.15 22.73
CA GLY A 52 -14.57 -45.98 23.59
C GLY A 52 -14.84 -45.45 25.00
N GLY A 53 -14.41 -44.22 25.33
CA GLY A 53 -14.69 -43.57 26.61
C GLY A 53 -16.03 -42.82 26.59
N GLY A 54 -16.83 -42.95 27.66
CA GLY A 54 -18.18 -42.38 27.80
C GLY A 54 -18.29 -40.84 27.86
N GLY A 55 -17.36 -40.08 27.27
CA GLY A 55 -17.41 -38.63 27.16
C GLY A 55 -16.27 -38.03 26.33
N CYS A 56 -16.51 -36.86 25.74
CA CYS A 56 -15.49 -36.11 24.98
C CYS A 56 -14.89 -34.99 25.84
N THR A 57 -13.58 -35.08 26.13
CA THR A 57 -12.86 -34.03 26.88
C THR A 57 -11.73 -33.46 26.03
N ILE A 58 -11.74 -32.13 25.85
CA ILE A 58 -10.71 -31.38 25.12
C ILE A 58 -9.92 -30.53 26.11
N ARG A 59 -8.59 -30.61 26.06
CA ARG A 59 -7.72 -29.83 26.96
C ARG A 59 -7.16 -28.61 26.22
N VAL A 60 -7.45 -27.42 26.72
CA VAL A 60 -6.94 -26.14 26.18
C VAL A 60 -6.02 -25.54 27.24
N LEU A 61 -4.71 -25.73 27.06
CA LEU A 61 -3.68 -25.37 28.04
C LEU A 61 -2.80 -24.22 27.54
N GLY A 62 -2.13 -23.51 28.46
CA GLY A 62 -1.19 -22.44 28.15
C GLY A 62 -1.83 -21.09 27.83
N VAL A 63 -3.16 -21.00 27.95
CA VAL A 63 -3.94 -19.77 27.78
C VAL A 63 -4.83 -19.57 29.02
N PRO A 64 -5.02 -18.32 29.49
CA PRO A 64 -5.97 -17.98 30.56
C PRO A 64 -7.40 -18.43 30.25
N SER A 65 -8.13 -18.89 31.27
CA SER A 65 -9.47 -19.49 31.13
C SER A 65 -10.52 -18.50 30.62
N ASP A 66 -10.40 -17.22 30.97
CA ASP A 66 -11.22 -16.13 30.46
C ASP A 66 -11.06 -15.96 28.93
N ALA A 67 -9.83 -16.08 28.41
CA ALA A 67 -9.58 -16.04 26.97
C ALA A 67 -10.06 -17.30 26.24
N VAL A 68 -10.04 -18.47 26.90
CA VAL A 68 -10.67 -19.69 26.37
C VAL A 68 -12.18 -19.52 26.28
N LEU A 69 -12.81 -18.97 27.33
CA LEU A 69 -14.23 -18.68 27.33
C LEU A 69 -14.61 -17.65 26.25
N ALA A 70 -13.80 -16.60 26.08
CA ALA A 70 -13.94 -15.61 25.00
C ALA A 70 -13.86 -16.26 23.61
N PHE A 71 -12.92 -17.18 23.41
CA PHE A 71 -12.79 -17.94 22.17
C PHE A 71 -14.06 -18.73 21.88
N LEU A 72 -14.55 -19.49 22.87
CA LEU A 72 -15.78 -20.28 22.73
C LEU A 72 -16.99 -19.40 22.45
N HIS A 73 -17.17 -18.32 23.19
CA HIS A 73 -18.25 -17.34 22.95
C HIS A 73 -18.28 -16.87 21.48
N LEU A 74 -17.12 -16.52 20.91
CA LEU A 74 -17.02 -16.11 19.51
C LEU A 74 -17.35 -17.24 18.52
N LEU A 75 -17.03 -18.50 18.85
CA LEU A 75 -17.43 -19.65 18.02
C LEU A 75 -18.95 -19.85 18.05
N TYR A 76 -19.58 -19.73 19.22
CA TYR A 76 -21.03 -19.86 19.37
C TYR A 76 -21.79 -18.73 18.68
N ALA A 77 -21.30 -17.50 18.80
CA ALA A 77 -21.87 -16.33 18.14
C ALA A 77 -21.61 -16.34 16.61
N SER A 78 -20.62 -17.10 16.15
CA SER A 78 -20.18 -17.18 14.75
C SER A 78 -19.92 -15.80 14.13
N ARG A 79 -19.46 -14.83 14.94
CA ARG A 79 -19.18 -13.46 14.51
C ARG A 79 -18.05 -12.86 15.33
N VAL A 80 -17.46 -11.79 14.79
CA VAL A 80 -16.43 -11.02 15.48
C VAL A 80 -17.11 -9.98 16.36
N GLU A 81 -16.78 -9.97 17.65
CA GLU A 81 -17.16 -8.91 18.59
C GLU A 81 -15.89 -8.12 18.94
N GLU A 82 -15.81 -6.87 18.47
CA GLU A 82 -14.58 -6.07 18.50
C GLU A 82 -14.02 -5.92 19.93
N ASP A 83 -14.88 -5.72 20.93
CA ASP A 83 -14.47 -5.54 22.33
C ASP A 83 -13.88 -6.81 22.94
N VAL A 84 -14.46 -7.97 22.63
CA VAL A 84 -13.96 -9.28 23.09
C VAL A 84 -12.59 -9.57 22.47
N VAL A 85 -12.47 -9.35 21.16
CA VAL A 85 -11.19 -9.47 20.45
C VAL A 85 -10.19 -8.41 20.92
N ALA A 86 -10.68 -7.27 21.41
CA ALA A 86 -9.84 -6.23 21.96
C ALA A 86 -9.20 -6.64 23.28
N ALA A 87 -9.99 -7.19 24.19
CA ALA A 87 -9.58 -7.62 25.52
C ALA A 87 -8.58 -8.79 25.48
N HIS A 88 -8.78 -9.77 24.59
CA HIS A 88 -8.01 -11.02 24.58
C HIS A 88 -7.18 -11.23 23.30
N GLY A 89 -6.81 -10.16 22.59
CA GLY A 89 -6.23 -10.22 21.25
C GLY A 89 -5.10 -11.25 21.04
N PRO A 90 -3.97 -11.18 21.79
CA PRO A 90 -2.88 -12.14 21.64
C PRO A 90 -3.28 -13.59 21.89
N GLN A 91 -4.10 -13.82 22.92
CA GLN A 91 -4.59 -15.14 23.30
C GLN A 91 -5.53 -15.72 22.24
N LEU A 92 -6.46 -14.90 21.73
CA LEU A 92 -7.37 -15.27 20.66
C LEU A 92 -6.62 -15.52 19.35
N LEU A 93 -5.56 -14.76 19.07
CA LEU A 93 -4.70 -15.02 17.90
C LEU A 93 -4.04 -16.41 18.01
N ALA A 94 -3.53 -16.76 19.19
CA ALA A 94 -2.93 -18.07 19.45
C ALA A 94 -3.96 -19.21 19.32
N LEU A 95 -5.11 -19.09 19.98
CA LEU A 95 -6.19 -20.08 19.91
C LEU A 95 -6.72 -20.24 18.48
N ALA A 96 -6.98 -19.13 17.77
CA ALA A 96 -7.46 -19.16 16.40
C ALA A 96 -6.44 -19.78 15.42
N HIS A 97 -5.14 -19.58 15.66
CA HIS A 97 -4.09 -20.25 14.90
C HIS A 97 -4.07 -21.76 15.20
N ALA A 98 -3.99 -22.14 16.48
CA ALA A 98 -3.92 -23.54 16.92
C ALA A 98 -5.12 -24.37 16.45
N TYR A 99 -6.33 -23.81 16.54
CA TYR A 99 -7.57 -24.45 16.12
C TYR A 99 -7.99 -24.10 14.69
N ARG A 100 -7.14 -23.43 13.91
CA ARG A 100 -7.36 -23.09 12.48
C ARG A 100 -8.66 -22.34 12.20
N VAL A 101 -9.08 -21.45 13.09
CA VAL A 101 -10.26 -20.59 12.92
C VAL A 101 -9.86 -19.32 12.17
N GLY A 102 -9.81 -19.40 10.83
CA GLY A 102 -9.16 -18.39 9.98
C GLY A 102 -9.78 -16.99 10.04
N TRP A 103 -11.10 -16.86 10.18
CA TRP A 103 -11.76 -15.55 10.30
C TRP A 103 -11.40 -14.85 11.61
N LEU A 104 -11.35 -15.61 12.71
CA LEU A 104 -10.99 -15.09 14.02
C LEU A 104 -9.50 -14.75 14.10
N LYS A 105 -8.63 -15.56 13.47
CA LYS A 105 -7.20 -15.27 13.35
C LYS A 105 -6.97 -13.90 12.73
N ARG A 106 -7.66 -13.59 11.62
CA ARG A 106 -7.56 -12.28 10.94
C ARG A 106 -8.06 -11.13 11.81
N ALA A 107 -9.16 -11.33 12.53
CA ALA A 107 -9.71 -10.32 13.43
C ALA A 107 -8.78 -10.02 14.61
N ALA A 108 -8.28 -11.07 15.26
CA ALA A 108 -7.32 -10.96 16.35
C ALA A 108 -6.01 -10.31 15.89
N GLU A 109 -5.49 -10.71 14.72
CA GLU A 109 -4.29 -10.11 14.14
C GLU A 109 -4.45 -8.59 13.90
N ALA A 110 -5.60 -8.16 13.36
CA ALA A 110 -5.90 -6.75 13.15
C ALA A 110 -6.03 -5.99 14.47
N ALA A 111 -6.69 -6.58 15.47
CA ALA A 111 -6.90 -5.96 16.78
C ALA A 111 -5.58 -5.80 17.55
N VAL A 112 -4.71 -6.82 17.51
CA VAL A 112 -3.36 -6.75 18.11
C VAL A 112 -2.52 -5.69 17.40
N ALA A 113 -2.54 -5.65 16.06
CA ALA A 113 -1.81 -4.65 15.29
C ALA A 113 -2.30 -3.21 15.56
N ALA A 114 -3.61 -3.01 15.77
CA ALA A 114 -4.18 -1.69 16.05
C ALA A 114 -3.78 -1.12 17.42
N ARG A 115 -3.41 -1.97 18.38
CA ARG A 115 -3.00 -1.59 19.74
C ARG A 115 -1.49 -1.75 19.98
N LEU A 116 -0.73 -1.87 18.90
CA LEU A 116 0.71 -2.07 19.01
C LEU A 116 1.40 -0.81 19.53
N THR A 117 2.20 -0.98 20.59
CA THR A 117 3.05 0.06 21.17
C THR A 117 4.52 -0.30 20.99
N PRO A 118 5.45 0.68 21.03
CA PRO A 118 6.89 0.40 20.93
C PRO A 118 7.35 -0.62 21.99
N ASP A 119 6.83 -0.52 23.22
CA ASP A 119 7.15 -1.42 24.32
C ASP A 119 6.84 -2.90 24.03
N ARG A 120 5.79 -3.16 23.25
CA ARG A 120 5.32 -4.52 22.94
C ARG A 120 5.78 -5.01 21.58
N ALA A 121 6.52 -4.20 20.82
CA ALA A 121 6.84 -4.48 19.42
C ALA A 121 7.66 -5.77 19.27
N ALA A 122 8.66 -5.98 20.13
CA ALA A 122 9.50 -7.18 20.09
C ALA A 122 8.69 -8.46 20.41
N ASP A 123 7.89 -8.44 21.48
CA ASP A 123 7.06 -9.58 21.88
C ASP A 123 6.02 -9.93 20.81
N MET A 124 5.36 -8.90 20.25
CA MET A 124 4.36 -9.10 19.20
C MET A 124 4.99 -9.55 17.89
N LEU A 125 6.22 -9.16 17.59
CA LEU A 125 6.96 -9.67 16.44
C LEU A 125 7.28 -11.15 16.61
N LYS A 126 7.77 -11.56 17.79
CA LYS A 126 8.02 -12.96 18.12
C LYS A 126 6.74 -13.78 18.00
N LEU A 127 5.65 -13.29 18.60
CA LEU A 127 4.34 -13.91 18.52
C LEU A 127 3.86 -14.03 17.07
N ALA A 128 4.07 -13.01 16.25
CA ALA A 128 3.69 -13.02 14.85
C ALA A 128 4.44 -14.09 14.03
N GLY A 129 5.71 -14.31 14.34
CA GLY A 129 6.51 -15.40 13.74
C GLY A 129 6.01 -16.77 14.16
N LEU A 130 5.69 -16.97 15.44
CA LEU A 130 5.20 -18.25 15.97
C LEU A 130 3.81 -18.64 15.46
N LEU A 131 2.98 -17.65 15.12
CA LEU A 131 1.57 -17.86 14.76
C LEU A 131 1.29 -17.65 13.27
N ASP A 132 2.30 -17.51 12.42
CA ASP A 132 2.17 -17.17 11.00
C ASP A 132 1.25 -15.96 10.77
N ALA A 133 1.52 -14.84 11.44
CA ALA A 133 0.70 -13.63 11.41
C ALA A 133 1.42 -12.50 10.61
N PRO A 134 1.39 -12.54 9.27
CA PRO A 134 2.19 -11.65 8.42
C PRO A 134 1.76 -10.18 8.50
N ARG A 135 0.49 -9.87 8.76
CA ARG A 135 -0.01 -8.49 8.90
C ARG A 135 0.47 -7.89 10.22
N LEU A 136 0.48 -8.66 11.31
CA LEU A 136 1.04 -8.24 12.59
C LEU A 136 2.56 -8.07 12.50
N ARG A 137 3.27 -9.01 11.87
CA ARG A 137 4.71 -8.90 11.57
C ARG A 137 5.02 -7.60 10.82
N ALA A 138 4.27 -7.31 9.76
CA ALA A 138 4.41 -6.08 9.00
C ALA A 138 4.06 -4.82 9.81
N ALA A 139 3.10 -4.90 10.75
CA ALA A 139 2.77 -3.80 11.65
C ALA A 139 3.92 -3.49 12.62
N CYS A 140 4.57 -4.52 13.18
CA CYS A 140 5.75 -4.37 14.03
C CYS A 140 6.90 -3.70 13.28
N ALA A 141 7.20 -4.15 12.05
CA ALA A 141 8.22 -3.52 11.21
C ALA A 141 7.89 -2.05 10.87
N ARG A 142 6.62 -1.72 10.59
CA ARG A 142 6.21 -0.34 10.31
C ARG A 142 6.35 0.57 11.54
N LEU A 143 6.02 0.06 12.73
CA LEU A 143 6.17 0.79 13.98
C LEU A 143 7.64 1.06 14.29
N ALA A 144 8.49 0.04 14.22
CA ALA A 144 9.93 0.18 14.41
C ALA A 144 10.56 1.13 13.37
N ALA A 145 10.13 1.07 12.11
CA ALA A 145 10.61 2.00 11.08
C ALA A 145 10.12 3.45 11.29
N LYS A 146 9.13 3.69 12.15
CA LYS A 146 8.67 5.03 12.51
C LYS A 146 9.44 5.59 13.70
N ASP A 147 9.70 4.75 14.70
CA ASP A 147 10.36 5.14 15.94
C ASP A 147 11.20 3.97 16.50
N LEU A 148 12.37 3.75 15.88
CA LEU A 148 13.26 2.66 16.28
C LEU A 148 13.82 2.90 17.68
N ALA A 149 14.10 4.16 18.03
CA ALA A 149 14.64 4.53 19.33
C ALA A 149 13.70 4.14 20.49
N ALA A 150 12.38 4.37 20.34
CA ALA A 150 11.41 3.93 21.34
C ALA A 150 11.35 2.39 21.46
N VAL A 151 11.46 1.66 20.35
CA VAL A 151 11.53 0.18 20.38
C VAL A 151 12.81 -0.28 21.06
N GLU A 152 13.95 0.33 20.75
CA GLU A 152 15.25 0.00 21.35
C GLU A 152 15.30 0.26 22.85
N ALA A 153 14.53 1.24 23.33
CA ALA A 153 14.37 1.56 24.73
C ALA A 153 13.42 0.61 25.49
N SER A 154 12.72 -0.31 24.80
CA SER A 154 11.81 -1.26 25.45
C SER A 154 12.55 -2.42 26.11
N ASP A 155 11.98 -2.95 27.20
CA ASP A 155 12.53 -4.15 27.85
C ASP A 155 12.43 -5.39 26.96
N GLY A 156 11.36 -5.51 26.17
CA GLY A 156 11.19 -6.59 25.21
C GLY A 156 12.31 -6.62 24.17
N TRP A 157 12.74 -5.45 23.67
CA TRP A 157 13.88 -5.38 22.75
C TRP A 157 15.21 -5.71 23.43
N ARG A 158 15.47 -5.18 24.64
CA ARG A 158 16.68 -5.53 25.41
C ARG A 158 16.76 -7.02 25.74
N PHE A 159 15.62 -7.67 25.96
CA PHE A 159 15.52 -9.11 26.15
C PHE A 159 15.83 -9.86 24.84
N ALA A 160 15.18 -9.48 23.74
CA ALA A 160 15.40 -10.07 22.42
C ALA A 160 16.88 -10.00 21.99
N ARG A 161 17.53 -8.85 22.15
CA ARG A 161 18.97 -8.70 21.83
C ARG A 161 19.88 -9.66 22.60
N ARG A 162 19.50 -10.06 23.81
CA ARG A 162 20.29 -10.96 24.66
C ARG A 162 19.99 -12.44 24.41
N HIS A 163 18.76 -12.77 24.02
CA HIS A 163 18.26 -14.14 24.03
C HIS A 163 17.72 -14.64 22.68
N ASP A 164 17.50 -13.74 21.71
CA ASP A 164 16.98 -14.04 20.38
C ASP A 164 17.58 -13.09 19.31
N PRO A 165 18.88 -13.25 18.98
CA PRO A 165 19.55 -12.40 17.99
C PRO A 165 18.94 -12.54 16.58
N ALA A 166 18.23 -13.65 16.31
CA ALA A 166 17.53 -13.83 15.05
C ALA A 166 16.34 -12.87 14.93
N LEU A 167 15.58 -12.67 16.01
CA LEU A 167 14.48 -11.70 16.06
C LEU A 167 14.98 -10.26 15.89
N GLU A 168 16.10 -9.92 16.52
CA GLU A 168 16.75 -8.62 16.36
C GLU A 168 17.13 -8.36 14.90
N MET A 169 17.88 -9.29 14.30
CA MET A 169 18.33 -9.19 12.92
C MET A 169 17.14 -9.09 11.96
N GLU A 170 16.08 -9.88 12.21
CA GLU A 170 14.85 -9.82 11.43
C GLU A 170 14.23 -8.42 11.44
N LEU A 171 14.07 -7.81 12.61
CA LEU A 171 13.45 -6.48 12.70
C LEU A 171 14.32 -5.41 12.04
N LEU A 172 15.62 -5.40 12.31
CA LEU A 172 16.55 -4.43 11.73
C LEU A 172 16.60 -4.54 10.20
N GLN A 173 16.66 -5.75 9.67
CA GLN A 173 16.61 -5.99 8.22
C GLN A 173 15.30 -5.46 7.61
N MET A 174 14.16 -5.73 8.25
CA MET A 174 12.87 -5.22 7.76
C MET A 174 12.80 -3.69 7.77
N VAL A 175 13.37 -3.04 8.79
CA VAL A 175 13.44 -1.57 8.90
C VAL A 175 14.34 -1.01 7.79
N GLU A 176 15.52 -1.58 7.59
CA GLU A 176 16.44 -1.14 6.54
C GLU A 176 15.83 -1.33 5.15
N ASP A 177 15.22 -2.48 4.87
CA ASP A 177 14.55 -2.75 3.60
C ASP A 177 13.36 -1.82 3.36
N ALA A 178 12.65 -1.41 4.42
CA ALA A 178 11.61 -0.39 4.33
C ALA A 178 12.21 0.98 3.98
N ALA A 179 13.31 1.39 4.61
CA ALA A 179 14.01 2.64 4.31
C ALA A 179 14.53 2.66 2.87
N ARG A 180 15.20 1.58 2.43
CA ARG A 180 15.69 1.41 1.05
C ARG A 180 14.55 1.48 0.04
N ARG A 181 13.40 0.85 0.32
CA ARG A 181 12.18 0.96 -0.53
C ARG A 181 11.65 2.39 -0.62
N ARG A 182 11.54 3.08 0.52
CA ARG A 182 11.08 4.48 0.57
C ARG A 182 12.01 5.40 -0.24
N ALA A 183 13.32 5.25 -0.08
CA ALA A 183 14.30 6.02 -0.85
C ALA A 183 14.19 5.76 -2.36
N ARG A 184 14.07 4.49 -2.78
CA ARG A 184 13.85 4.14 -4.19
C ARG A 184 12.56 4.75 -4.74
N TRP A 185 11.46 4.66 -4.00
CA TRP A 185 10.18 5.23 -4.42
C TRP A 185 10.19 6.75 -4.45
N ALA A 186 10.89 7.41 -3.52
CA ALA A 186 11.06 8.86 -3.55
C ALA A 186 11.83 9.29 -4.80
N LYS A 187 12.94 8.60 -5.13
CA LYS A 187 13.71 8.85 -6.36
C LYS A 187 12.88 8.61 -7.62
N GLU A 188 12.13 7.52 -7.67
CA GLU A 188 11.28 7.21 -8.82
C GLU A 188 10.17 8.25 -8.98
N ARG A 189 9.51 8.69 -7.88
CA ARG A 189 8.51 9.76 -7.92
C ARG A 189 9.10 11.09 -8.39
N ALA A 190 10.24 11.49 -7.84
CA ALA A 190 10.93 12.71 -8.28
C ALA A 190 11.31 12.65 -9.77
N SER A 191 11.76 11.49 -10.24
CA SER A 191 12.04 11.28 -11.66
C SER A 191 10.77 11.35 -12.51
N GLN A 192 9.67 10.75 -12.06
CA GLN A 192 8.39 10.78 -12.76
C GLN A 192 7.82 12.20 -12.83
N GLU A 193 7.93 12.97 -11.75
CA GLU A 193 7.55 14.38 -11.70
C GLU A 193 8.35 15.20 -12.72
N ALA A 194 9.68 15.03 -12.79
CA ALA A 194 10.51 15.70 -13.78
C ALA A 194 10.12 15.34 -15.23
N TYR A 195 9.79 14.07 -15.50
CA TYR A 195 9.29 13.67 -16.83
C TYR A 195 7.88 14.21 -17.11
N GLY A 196 7.04 14.35 -16.08
CA GLY A 196 5.73 14.99 -16.16
C GLY A 196 5.86 16.46 -16.55
N GLN A 197 6.72 17.22 -15.88
CA GLN A 197 6.99 18.63 -16.24
C GLN A 197 7.49 18.78 -17.68
N LEU A 198 8.32 17.84 -18.15
CA LEU A 198 8.74 17.83 -19.55
C LEU A 198 7.58 17.52 -20.50
N ALA A 199 6.69 16.57 -20.16
CA ALA A 199 5.49 16.28 -20.94
C ALA A 199 4.56 17.49 -21.02
N ASP A 200 4.27 18.13 -19.88
CA ASP A 200 3.47 19.36 -19.79
C ASP A 200 4.09 20.48 -20.63
N ALA A 201 5.42 20.58 -20.66
CA ALA A 201 6.11 21.52 -21.52
C ALA A 201 5.90 21.21 -23.01
N MET A 202 5.84 19.94 -23.42
CA MET A 202 5.54 19.56 -24.80
C MET A 202 4.10 19.92 -25.18
N ASP A 203 3.13 19.65 -24.29
CA ASP A 203 1.72 20.04 -24.49
C ASP A 203 1.55 21.57 -24.51
N SER A 204 2.32 22.29 -23.70
CA SER A 204 2.33 23.75 -23.69
C SER A 204 2.93 24.33 -24.98
N LEU A 205 3.99 23.72 -25.53
CA LEU A 205 4.51 24.07 -26.84
C LEU A 205 3.45 23.85 -27.93
N ASP A 206 2.77 22.70 -27.91
CA ASP A 206 1.67 22.44 -28.85
C ASP A 206 0.57 23.50 -28.74
N ARG A 207 0.14 23.87 -27.52
CA ARG A 207 -0.87 24.93 -27.30
C ARG A 207 -0.41 26.31 -27.77
N ILE A 208 0.80 26.73 -27.40
CA ILE A 208 1.37 28.04 -27.77
C ILE A 208 1.46 28.20 -29.29
N PHE A 209 1.82 27.14 -30.02
CA PHE A 209 1.99 27.19 -31.47
C PHE A 209 0.75 26.73 -32.24
N ALA A 210 -0.26 26.15 -31.58
CA ALA A 210 -1.57 25.88 -32.18
C ALA A 210 -2.37 27.18 -32.41
N SER A 211 -2.28 28.16 -31.51
CA SER A 211 -3.06 29.43 -31.55
C SER A 211 -2.57 30.46 -32.59
N GLY A 212 -2.02 29.99 -33.72
CA GLY A 212 -1.31 30.82 -34.68
C GLY A 212 -2.17 31.68 -35.63
N ASP A 213 -3.50 31.77 -35.47
CA ASP A 213 -4.36 32.48 -36.45
C ASP A 213 -5.49 33.38 -35.89
N THR A 214 -5.64 33.58 -34.58
CA THR A 214 -6.64 34.55 -34.08
C THR A 214 -6.02 35.56 -33.14
N ALA A 215 -5.47 36.61 -33.73
CA ALA A 215 -5.30 37.90 -33.07
C ALA A 215 -6.69 38.56 -32.91
N ALA A 216 -7.51 38.07 -31.98
CA ALA A 216 -8.66 38.79 -31.46
C ALA A 216 -9.10 38.14 -30.15
N GLU A 217 -9.10 38.94 -29.08
CA GLU A 217 -9.75 38.70 -27.79
C GLU A 217 -9.25 37.48 -27.01
N VAL A 218 -8.32 37.75 -26.09
CA VAL A 218 -8.00 36.87 -24.96
C VAL A 218 -9.23 36.84 -24.04
N PRO A 219 -9.95 35.70 -23.86
CA PRO A 219 -10.84 35.57 -22.72
C PRO A 219 -9.93 35.53 -21.49
N SER A 220 -10.14 36.49 -20.60
CA SER A 220 -9.38 36.75 -19.38
C SER A 220 -9.57 35.68 -18.27
N SER A 221 -9.73 34.40 -18.62
CA SER A 221 -10.11 33.38 -17.62
C SER A 221 -9.52 31.97 -17.78
N THR A 222 -8.59 31.71 -18.70
CA THR A 222 -7.83 30.44 -18.66
C THR A 222 -6.51 30.67 -17.92
N SER A 223 -6.40 30.12 -16.72
CA SER A 223 -5.18 30.10 -15.91
C SER A 223 -3.98 29.66 -16.75
N THR A 224 -3.17 30.62 -17.23
CA THR A 224 -1.88 30.28 -17.85
C THR A 224 -1.05 29.52 -16.84
N THR A 225 -0.63 28.31 -17.21
CA THR A 225 0.17 27.47 -16.33
C THR A 225 1.55 28.11 -16.12
N GLU A 226 2.17 27.89 -14.95
CA GLU A 226 3.54 28.37 -14.66
C GLU A 226 4.54 27.91 -15.73
N CYS A 227 4.32 26.71 -16.29
CA CYS A 227 5.12 26.15 -17.39
C CYS A 227 5.02 26.97 -18.68
N GLU A 228 3.82 27.38 -19.11
CA GLU A 228 3.61 28.22 -20.30
C GLU A 228 4.29 29.59 -20.16
N GLN A 229 4.21 30.20 -18.99
CA GLN A 229 4.86 31.48 -18.71
C GLN A 229 6.39 31.35 -18.80
N GLY A 230 6.96 30.28 -18.23
CA GLY A 230 8.38 29.96 -18.35
C GLY A 230 8.83 29.76 -19.80
N LEU A 231 8.06 29.04 -20.61
CA LEU A 231 8.33 28.84 -22.03
C LEU A 231 8.29 30.16 -22.81
N ARG A 232 7.28 31.01 -22.59
CA ARG A 232 7.19 32.33 -23.23
C ARG A 232 8.37 33.22 -22.90
N LEU A 233 8.88 33.18 -21.66
CA LEU A 233 10.10 33.90 -21.26
C LEU A 233 11.35 33.39 -22.00
N LEU A 234 11.51 32.07 -22.15
CA LEU A 234 12.60 31.49 -22.93
C LEU A 234 12.53 31.90 -24.40
N MET A 235 11.34 31.90 -24.99
CA MET A 235 11.11 32.32 -26.38
C MET A 235 11.43 33.80 -26.59
N ARG A 236 10.95 34.69 -25.71
CA ARG A 236 11.27 36.14 -25.75
C ARG A 236 12.77 36.38 -25.67
N HIS A 237 13.47 35.66 -24.79
CA HIS A 237 14.92 35.75 -24.70
C HIS A 237 15.62 35.23 -25.97
N PHE A 238 15.17 34.11 -26.53
CA PHE A 238 15.76 33.53 -27.74
C PHE A 238 15.65 34.47 -28.95
N ALA A 239 14.54 35.22 -29.05
CA ALA A 239 14.31 36.19 -30.12
C ALA A 239 15.35 37.32 -30.11
N THR A 240 15.76 37.80 -28.93
CA THR A 240 16.65 38.96 -28.76
C THR A 240 18.09 38.62 -28.41
N CYS A 241 18.42 37.35 -28.12
CA CYS A 241 19.75 36.96 -27.67
C CYS A 241 20.78 36.88 -28.81
N ALA A 242 21.74 37.82 -28.82
CA ALA A 242 22.86 37.83 -29.76
C ALA A 242 23.78 36.58 -29.64
N ARG A 243 23.82 35.94 -28.47
CA ARG A 243 24.64 34.75 -28.19
C ARG A 243 23.96 33.41 -28.52
N ARG A 244 22.80 33.42 -29.20
CA ARG A 244 22.02 32.19 -29.47
C ARG A 244 22.73 31.19 -30.38
N ALA A 245 23.56 31.67 -31.31
CA ALA A 245 24.29 30.85 -32.28
C ALA A 245 25.83 30.86 -32.07
N ALA A 246 26.30 31.50 -30.99
CA ALA A 246 27.74 31.65 -30.73
C ALA A 246 28.37 30.35 -30.19
N PRO A 247 29.65 30.06 -30.50
CA PRO A 247 30.42 28.97 -29.87
C PRO A 247 30.44 29.17 -28.35
N GLY A 248 30.11 28.12 -27.59
CA GLY A 248 29.94 28.20 -26.13
C GLY A 248 28.58 28.71 -25.63
N GLY A 249 27.77 29.36 -26.50
CA GLY A 249 26.31 29.53 -26.45
C GLY A 249 25.62 30.07 -25.18
N CYS A 250 24.50 30.77 -25.34
CA CYS A 250 23.63 31.15 -24.21
C CYS A 250 22.94 29.91 -23.58
N ALA A 251 23.01 29.77 -22.24
CA ALA A 251 22.40 28.66 -21.52
C ALA A 251 20.86 28.61 -21.63
N ARG A 252 20.18 29.76 -21.71
CA ARG A 252 18.71 29.83 -21.90
C ARG A 252 18.31 29.40 -23.31
N CYS A 253 19.06 29.85 -24.32
CA CYS A 253 18.83 29.47 -25.72
C CYS A 253 19.09 27.97 -25.94
N ARG A 254 20.15 27.42 -25.36
CA ARG A 254 20.44 25.98 -25.40
C ARG A 254 19.29 25.15 -24.81
N ARG A 255 18.73 25.56 -23.66
CA ARG A 255 17.58 24.89 -23.05
C ARG A 255 16.34 24.90 -23.95
N LEU A 256 16.02 26.04 -24.57
CA LEU A 256 14.88 26.12 -25.50
C LEU A 256 15.07 25.20 -26.73
N LEU A 257 16.28 25.17 -27.31
CA LEU A 257 16.58 24.26 -28.42
C LEU A 257 16.50 22.79 -28.00
N GLN A 258 16.90 22.43 -26.78
CA GLN A 258 16.73 21.07 -26.25
C GLN A 258 15.24 20.70 -26.10
N LEU A 259 14.38 21.64 -25.69
CA LEU A 259 12.93 21.42 -25.62
C LEU A 259 12.31 21.22 -27.01
N PHE A 260 12.72 21.99 -28.02
CA PHE A 260 12.28 21.75 -29.40
C PHE A 260 12.78 20.40 -29.94
N ARG A 261 14.02 20.00 -29.64
CA ARG A 261 14.53 18.68 -29.98
C ARG A 261 13.73 17.56 -29.31
N LEU A 262 13.38 17.75 -28.03
CA LEU A 262 12.55 16.80 -27.29
C LEU A 262 11.14 16.70 -27.91
N HIS A 263 10.53 17.84 -28.22
CA HIS A 263 9.23 17.91 -28.89
C HIS A 263 9.24 17.14 -30.21
N ALA A 264 10.22 17.40 -31.07
CA ALA A 264 10.40 16.66 -32.32
C ALA A 264 10.50 15.15 -32.12
N SER A 265 11.12 14.71 -31.01
CA SER A 265 11.31 13.29 -30.68
C SER A 265 10.06 12.60 -30.12
N VAL A 266 9.09 13.36 -29.60
CA VAL A 266 7.82 12.83 -29.05
C VAL A 266 6.59 13.20 -29.89
N CYS A 267 6.79 13.93 -30.98
CA CYS A 267 5.71 14.44 -31.83
C CYS A 267 5.34 13.39 -32.88
N ASP A 268 4.14 12.84 -32.76
CA ASP A 268 3.63 11.79 -33.66
C ASP A 268 2.90 12.35 -34.91
N ARG A 269 2.83 13.68 -35.08
CA ARG A 269 2.16 14.28 -36.25
C ARG A 269 2.91 13.93 -37.55
N PRO A 270 2.22 13.42 -38.59
CA PRO A 270 2.82 13.04 -39.86
C PRO A 270 3.39 14.26 -40.60
N GLU A 271 4.52 14.07 -41.30
CA GLU A 271 5.18 15.13 -42.08
C GLU A 271 4.51 15.39 -43.44
N HIS A 272 3.62 14.49 -43.89
CA HIS A 272 3.12 14.43 -45.27
C HIS A 272 1.59 14.46 -45.44
N GLU A 273 0.82 14.66 -44.37
CA GLU A 273 -0.62 14.96 -44.51
C GLU A 273 -0.81 16.48 -44.53
N HIS A 274 -1.34 16.98 -45.65
CA HIS A 274 -1.47 18.42 -45.96
C HIS A 274 -2.37 19.19 -45.00
N ASP A 275 -3.16 18.52 -44.16
CA ASP A 275 -4.20 19.19 -43.38
C ASP A 275 -3.79 19.61 -41.96
N GLN A 276 -2.62 19.20 -41.40
CA GLN A 276 -2.21 19.65 -40.05
C GLN A 276 -0.71 19.42 -39.70
N PRO A 277 0.23 20.14 -40.33
CA PRO A 277 1.64 20.07 -39.94
C PRO A 277 1.88 20.54 -38.48
N CYS A 278 2.89 19.97 -37.82
CA CYS A 278 3.30 20.44 -36.49
C CYS A 278 3.83 21.89 -36.58
N ARG A 279 3.18 22.82 -35.87
CA ARG A 279 3.51 24.26 -35.87
C ARG A 279 4.67 24.62 -34.93
N VAL A 280 5.19 23.68 -34.15
CA VAL A 280 6.31 23.94 -33.22
C VAL A 280 7.60 24.17 -34.01
N PRO A 281 8.36 25.26 -33.74
CA PRO A 281 9.56 25.60 -34.49
C PRO A 281 10.60 24.48 -34.51
N LEU A 282 11.27 24.32 -35.65
CA LEU A 282 12.36 23.36 -35.87
C LEU A 282 11.96 21.88 -35.70
N CYS A 283 10.66 21.57 -35.55
CA CYS A 283 10.21 20.19 -35.34
C CYS A 283 10.64 19.26 -36.49
N SER A 284 10.32 19.62 -37.75
CA SER A 284 10.73 18.87 -38.95
C SER A 284 12.26 18.77 -39.10
N ASN A 285 12.97 19.88 -38.88
CA ASN A 285 14.43 19.92 -38.96
C ASN A 285 15.10 18.95 -37.97
N PHE A 286 14.61 18.91 -36.72
CA PHE A 286 15.12 17.98 -35.72
C PHE A 286 14.73 16.53 -36.03
N LYS A 287 13.52 16.26 -36.55
CA LYS A 287 13.10 14.92 -36.99
C LYS A 287 14.03 14.38 -38.08
N ALA A 288 14.25 15.16 -39.15
CA ALA A 288 15.15 14.79 -40.24
C ALA A 288 16.58 14.54 -39.75
N ARG A 289 17.11 15.43 -38.89
CA ARG A 289 18.46 15.30 -38.34
C ARG A 289 18.61 14.04 -37.47
N MET A 290 17.60 13.67 -36.70
CA MET A 290 17.62 12.49 -35.83
C MET A 290 17.51 11.17 -36.61
N GLN A 291 16.94 11.19 -37.82
CA GLN A 291 16.99 10.03 -38.72
C GLN A 291 18.40 9.82 -39.28
N ALA A 292 19.15 10.90 -39.55
CA ALA A 292 20.53 10.83 -40.01
C ALA A 292 21.54 10.52 -38.88
N GLU A 293 21.39 11.18 -37.73
CA GLU A 293 22.26 11.01 -36.55
C GLU A 293 21.59 10.07 -35.54
N LYS A 294 22.02 8.79 -35.49
CA LYS A 294 21.52 7.83 -34.49
C LYS A 294 21.62 8.42 -33.08
N ALA A 295 20.48 8.60 -32.42
CA ALA A 295 20.43 9.17 -31.07
C ALA A 295 21.09 8.25 -30.02
N ASP A 296 21.80 8.85 -29.06
CA ASP A 296 22.38 8.12 -27.93
C ASP A 296 21.30 7.37 -27.12
N LYS A 297 21.69 6.26 -26.47
CA LYS A 297 20.84 5.44 -25.60
C LYS A 297 20.17 6.28 -24.49
N THR A 298 20.90 7.24 -23.93
CA THR A 298 20.40 8.14 -22.87
C THR A 298 19.23 8.99 -23.36
N TRP A 299 19.35 9.57 -24.57
CA TRP A 299 18.30 10.38 -25.17
C TRP A 299 17.06 9.54 -25.48
N ARG A 300 17.23 8.34 -26.04
CA ARG A 300 16.11 7.43 -26.32
C ARG A 300 15.35 7.03 -25.07
N LEU A 301 16.05 6.81 -23.95
CA LEU A 301 15.42 6.51 -22.68
C LEU A 301 14.61 7.70 -22.15
N LEU A 302 15.15 8.92 -22.24
CA LEU A 302 14.44 10.16 -21.88
C LEU A 302 13.14 10.30 -22.68
N VAL A 303 13.23 10.21 -24.01
CA VAL A 303 12.06 10.30 -24.91
C VAL A 303 10.99 9.28 -24.49
N LYS A 304 11.37 8.00 -24.31
CA LYS A 304 10.44 6.96 -23.87
C LYS A 304 9.76 7.27 -22.53
N LYS A 305 10.51 7.82 -21.56
CA LYS A 305 9.98 8.19 -20.24
C LYS A 305 9.02 9.38 -20.32
N VAL A 306 9.34 10.40 -21.11
CA VAL A 306 8.48 11.57 -21.36
C VAL A 306 7.22 11.18 -22.11
N THR A 307 7.31 10.38 -23.17
CA THR A 307 6.14 9.87 -23.90
C THR A 307 5.21 9.08 -22.98
N ARG A 308 5.76 8.22 -22.11
CA ARG A 308 4.96 7.50 -21.10
C ARG A 308 4.30 8.47 -20.12
N ALA A 309 5.02 9.46 -19.60
CA ALA A 309 4.46 10.45 -18.68
C ALA A 309 3.30 11.21 -19.32
N ARG A 310 3.47 11.68 -20.56
CA ARG A 310 2.44 12.34 -21.37
C ARG A 310 1.20 11.48 -21.57
N ALA A 311 1.38 10.21 -21.92
CA ALA A 311 0.27 9.26 -22.08
C ALA A 311 -0.48 9.01 -20.76
N MET A 312 0.25 8.86 -19.64
CA MET A 312 -0.36 8.66 -18.32
C MET A 312 -1.13 9.89 -17.83
N ALA A 313 -0.64 11.10 -18.10
CA ALA A 313 -1.36 12.34 -17.81
C ALA A 313 -2.68 12.41 -18.59
N GLY A 314 -2.65 12.10 -19.89
CA GLY A 314 -3.86 12.03 -20.71
C GLY A 314 -4.86 10.95 -20.26
N LEU A 315 -4.39 9.85 -19.66
CA LEU A 315 -5.26 8.84 -19.05
C LEU A 315 -5.84 9.29 -17.70
N ALA A 316 -5.11 10.08 -16.91
CA ALA A 316 -5.57 10.60 -15.64
C ALA A 316 -6.67 11.66 -15.80
N ASP A 317 -6.66 12.40 -16.91
CA ASP A 317 -7.68 13.40 -17.26
C ASP A 317 -8.97 12.78 -17.84
N ARG A 318 -8.96 11.48 -18.16
CA ARG A 318 -10.18 10.77 -18.58
C ARG A 318 -11.13 10.62 -17.39
N ARG A 319 -12.38 11.06 -17.56
CA ARG A 319 -13.45 10.78 -16.60
C ARG A 319 -13.55 9.28 -16.35
N VAL A 320 -13.29 8.87 -15.11
CA VAL A 320 -13.52 7.50 -14.65
C VAL A 320 -15.02 7.22 -14.74
N PRO A 321 -15.45 6.14 -15.42
CA PRO A 321 -16.85 5.77 -15.46
C PRO A 321 -17.43 5.64 -14.06
N GLU A 322 -18.61 6.20 -13.83
CA GLU A 322 -19.25 6.29 -12.51
C GLU A 322 -19.36 4.93 -11.81
N ILE A 323 -19.59 3.87 -12.57
CA ILE A 323 -19.65 2.48 -12.08
C ILE A 323 -18.31 2.00 -11.46
N VAL A 324 -17.18 2.43 -12.02
CA VAL A 324 -15.84 2.08 -11.52
C VAL A 324 -15.53 2.90 -10.28
N ALA A 325 -15.89 4.19 -10.27
CA ALA A 325 -15.76 5.05 -9.10
C ALA A 325 -16.60 4.55 -7.91
N MET A 326 -17.85 4.14 -8.17
CA MET A 326 -18.73 3.53 -7.16
C MET A 326 -18.19 2.21 -6.61
N SER A 327 -17.61 1.37 -7.46
CA SER A 327 -16.98 0.10 -7.05
C SER A 327 -15.74 0.33 -6.18
N TRP A 328 -14.88 1.28 -6.56
CA TRP A 328 -13.73 1.71 -5.77
C TRP A 328 -14.13 2.32 -4.43
N ALA A 329 -15.19 3.13 -4.40
CA ALA A 329 -15.72 3.72 -3.18
C ALA A 329 -16.25 2.65 -2.20
N ARG A 330 -16.94 1.61 -2.70
CA ARG A 330 -17.37 0.46 -1.88
C ARG A 330 -16.20 -0.36 -1.34
N TYR A 331 -15.15 -0.52 -2.14
CA TYR A 331 -13.95 -1.25 -1.71
C TYR A 331 -13.15 -0.47 -0.65
N ASN A 332 -12.96 0.84 -0.84
CA ASN A 332 -12.24 1.69 0.10
C ASN A 332 -13.03 2.06 1.36
N SER A 333 -14.36 2.13 1.32
CA SER A 333 -15.17 2.30 2.54
C SER A 333 -15.13 1.08 3.46
N SER A 334 -14.70 -0.08 2.94
CA SER A 334 -14.39 -1.27 3.73
C SER A 334 -13.01 -1.20 4.41
N SER A 335 -12.13 -0.25 4.02
CA SER A 335 -10.85 0.03 4.67
C SER A 335 -10.88 1.40 5.37
N LYS A 336 -11.05 1.40 6.71
CA LYS A 336 -10.96 2.58 7.59
C LYS A 336 -9.66 3.40 7.37
N TRP A 337 -9.67 4.38 6.47
CA TRP A 337 -8.64 5.44 6.38
C TRP A 337 -9.21 6.84 6.11
N ALA A 338 -10.48 7.09 6.48
CA ALA A 338 -11.15 8.38 6.24
C ALA A 338 -11.49 9.19 7.51
N LYS A 339 -10.98 8.82 8.70
CA LYS A 339 -11.12 9.64 9.92
C LYS A 339 -9.76 9.89 10.53
N LEU A 340 -9.05 10.88 9.99
CA LEU A 340 -8.00 11.68 10.63
C LEU A 340 -7.75 12.89 9.71
N ARG A 341 -8.67 13.86 9.77
CA ARG A 341 -8.42 15.28 9.57
C ARG A 341 -9.01 16.01 10.75
#